data_AF-A0A818TX60-F1
#
_entry.id   AF-A0A818TX60-F1
#
_cell.length_a   1.000
_cell.length_b   1.000
_cell.length_c   1.000
_cell.angle_alpha   90.00
_cell.angle_beta   90.00
_cell.angle_gamma   90.00
#
_symmetry.space_group_name_H-M   'P 1'
#
loop_
_entity.id
_entity.type
_entity.pdbx_description
1 polymer ?
#
loop_
_entity_poly.entity_id
_entity_poly.type
_entity_poly.pdbx_seq_one_letter_code
_entity_poly.pdbx_strand_id
1 'polypeptide(L)'
;MTARFIDLTNPINILEIQNKCAEVTWKYPLYKYGHYDAVKRYFNITLWLISMSILTFHAQTLKAHINDLYSIIEQTELALILDDVDQIIEQPT
;
A
#
# COMPACT_ATOMS: atom_id res chain seq x y z
N MET A 1 3.91 -16.29 21.67
CA MET A 1 3.94 -14.84 21.99
C MET A 1 2.68 -14.23 21.38
N THR A 2 1.61 -14.14 22.17
CA THR A 2 0.32 -13.61 21.71
C THR A 2 0.40 -12.09 21.65
N ALA A 3 0.28 -11.51 20.46
CA ALA A 3 0.12 -10.07 20.31
C ALA A 3 -1.19 -9.67 21.02
N ARG A 4 -1.08 -9.01 22.19
CA ARG A 4 -2.23 -8.38 22.82
C ARG A 4 -2.71 -7.28 21.87
N PHE A 5 -3.93 -7.42 21.36
CA PHE A 5 -4.58 -6.35 20.62
C PHE A 5 -4.79 -5.18 21.58
N ILE A 6 -4.14 -4.05 21.31
CA ILE A 6 -4.32 -2.82 22.08
C ILE A 6 -5.65 -2.21 21.63
N ASP A 7 -6.52 -1.95 22.59
CA ASP A 7 -7.78 -1.25 22.33
C ASP A 7 -7.50 0.21 21.96
N LEU A 8 -7.70 0.54 20.68
CA LEU A 8 -7.48 1.86 20.09
C LEU A 8 -8.66 2.81 20.28
N THR A 9 -9.71 2.42 21.01
CA THR A 9 -10.83 3.30 21.37
C THR A 9 -10.63 3.99 22.72
N ASN A 10 -9.73 3.46 23.55
CA ASN A 10 -9.40 4.03 24.85
C ASN A 10 -8.37 5.18 24.73
N PRO A 11 -8.71 6.43 25.13
CA PRO A 11 -7.79 7.57 25.04
C PRO A 11 -6.46 7.37 25.76
N ILE A 12 -6.43 6.60 26.85
CA ILE A 12 -5.20 6.32 27.62
C ILE A 12 -4.25 5.45 26.80
N ASN A 13 -4.75 4.42 26.12
CA ASN A 13 -3.94 3.56 25.27
C ASN A 13 -3.39 4.32 24.06
N ILE A 14 -4.19 5.20 23.47
CA ILE A 14 -3.77 6.08 22.38
C ILE A 14 -2.61 6.98 22.86
N LEU A 15 -2.76 7.61 24.03
CA LEU A 15 -1.73 8.48 24.59
C LEU A 15 -0.44 7.72 24.92
N GLU A 16 -0.54 6.51 25.45
CA GLU A 16 0.63 5.65 25.72
C GLU A 16 1.40 5.31 24.43
N ILE A 17 0.69 4.91 23.38
CA ILE A 17 1.29 4.65 22.06
C ILE A 17 1.97 5.91 21.53
N GLN A 18 1.29 7.06 21.57
CA GLN A 18 1.84 8.33 21.09
C GLN A 18 3.10 8.73 21.86
N ASN A 19 3.10 8.61 23.19
CA ASN A 19 4.27 8.89 24.02
C ASN A 19 5.44 7.97 23.70
N LYS A 20 5.17 6.68 23.49
CA LYS A 20 6.21 5.70 23.14
C LYS A 20 6.78 5.96 21.75
N CYS A 21 5.93 6.33 20.78
CA CYS A 21 6.38 6.79 19.47
C CYS A 21 7.26 8.04 19.58
N ALA A 22 6.85 9.05 20.36
CA ALA A 22 7.65 10.26 20.56
C ALA A 22 8.99 9.95 21.25
N GLU A 23 9.00 9.04 22.21
CA GLU A 23 10.21 8.62 22.90
C GLU A 23 11.20 7.95 21.96
N VAL A 24 10.75 6.96 21.17
CA VAL A 24 11.62 6.22 20.26
C VAL A 24 12.05 7.05 19.06
N THR A 25 11.20 7.96 18.59
CA THR A 25 11.46 8.77 17.39
C THR A 25 12.34 9.99 17.67
N TRP A 26 12.21 10.59 18.87
CA TRP A 26 12.89 11.85 19.19
C TRP A 26 13.79 11.75 20.43
N LYS A 27 13.23 11.36 21.58
CA LYS A 27 13.95 11.43 22.85
C LYS A 27 15.16 10.50 22.87
N TYR A 28 14.96 9.22 22.55
CA TYR A 28 16.02 8.22 22.58
C TYR A 28 17.17 8.55 21.61
N PRO A 29 16.92 8.91 20.33
CA PRO A 29 17.99 9.31 19.43
C PRO A 29 18.75 10.56 19.91
N LEU A 30 18.04 11.57 20.41
CA LEU A 30 18.65 12.79 20.95
C LEU A 30 19.58 12.49 22.13
N TYR A 31 19.11 11.70 23.09
CA TYR A 31 19.90 11.35 24.27
C TYR A 31 21.07 10.43 23.97
N LYS A 32 20.91 9.52 22.99
CA LYS A 32 21.94 8.49 22.70
C LYS A 32 22.99 8.95 21.69
N TYR A 33 22.61 9.73 20.68
CA TYR A 33 23.48 10.09 19.56
C TYR A 33 23.80 11.59 19.51
N GLY A 34 23.19 12.40 20.38
CA GLY A 34 23.32 13.86 20.33
C GLY A 34 22.48 14.49 19.22
N HIS A 35 22.41 15.81 19.23
CA HIS A 35 21.44 16.56 18.42
C HIS A 35 21.64 16.36 16.91
N TYR A 36 22.88 16.50 16.42
CA TYR A 36 23.17 16.44 14.98
C TYR A 36 22.85 15.07 14.36
N ASP A 37 23.34 13.99 14.97
CA ASP A 37 23.12 12.63 14.47
C ASP A 37 21.67 12.16 14.64
N ALA A 38 20.98 12.60 15.69
CA ALA A 38 19.56 12.34 15.87
C ALA A 38 18.72 12.96 14.75
N VAL A 39 18.96 14.24 14.43
CA VAL A 39 18.27 14.94 13.34
C VAL A 39 18.57 14.26 12.00
N LYS A 40 19.83 13.93 11.72
CA LYS A 40 20.21 13.21 10.50
C LYS A 40 19.49 11.86 10.35
N ARG A 41 19.41 11.08 11.43
CA ARG A 41 18.69 9.79 11.45
C ARG A 41 17.19 9.96 11.24
N TYR A 42 16.58 10.96 11.89
CA TYR A 42 15.17 11.29 11.70
C TYR A 42 14.86 11.62 10.23
N PHE A 43 15.69 12.45 9.60
CA PHE A 43 15.56 12.77 8.18
C PHE A 43 15.66 11.53 7.30
N ASN A 44 16.64 10.65 7.56
CA ASN A 44 16.80 9.41 6.79
C ASN A 44 15.59 8.47 6.91
N ILE A 45 15.04 8.31 8.12
CA ILE A 45 13.83 7.50 8.35
C ILE A 45 12.64 8.12 7.59
N THR A 46 12.49 9.43 7.68
CA THR A 46 11.40 10.17 7.00
C THR A 46 11.50 10.00 5.48
N LEU A 47 12.69 10.18 4.91
CA LEU A 47 12.96 9.94 3.49
C LEU A 47 12.61 8.51 3.08
N TRP A 48 13.04 7.53 3.87
CA TRP A 48 12.76 6.12 3.60
C TRP A 48 11.25 5.83 3.61
N LEU A 49 10.51 6.36 4.57
CA LEU A 49 9.05 6.21 4.65
C LEU A 49 8.32 6.87 3.46
N ILE A 50 8.79 8.04 3.02
CA ILE A 50 8.25 8.72 1.83
C ILE A 50 8.50 7.86 0.59
N SER A 51 9.72 7.35 0.40
CA SER A 51 10.05 6.48 -0.73
C SER A 51 9.19 5.21 -0.76
N MET A 52 8.97 4.58 0.40
CA MET A 52 8.10 3.40 0.51
C MET A 52 6.63 3.72 0.17
N SER A 53 6.14 4.89 0.59
CA SER A 53 4.79 5.35 0.25
C SER A 53 4.61 5.55 -1.25
N ILE A 54 5.59 6.19 -1.91
CA ILE A 54 5.59 6.40 -3.37
C ILE A 54 5.63 5.07 -4.12
N LEU A 55 6.52 4.15 -3.71
CA LEU A 55 6.61 2.82 -4.31
C LEU A 55 5.28 2.05 -4.19
N THR A 56 4.66 2.11 -3.01
CA THR A 56 3.37 1.46 -2.76
C THR A 56 2.27 2.03 -3.64
N PHE A 57 2.22 3.36 -3.78
CA PHE A 57 1.30 4.04 -4.68
C PHE A 57 1.46 3.53 -6.12
N HIS A 58 2.69 3.52 -6.65
CA HIS A 58 2.94 3.01 -8.00
C HIS A 58 2.56 1.53 -8.17
N ALA A 59 2.83 0.69 -7.17
CA ALA A 59 2.43 -0.72 -7.21
C ALA A 59 0.90 -0.88 -7.25
N GLN A 60 0.16 -0.06 -6.50
CA GLN A 60 -1.31 -0.05 -6.54
C GLN A 60 -1.85 0.41 -7.89
N THR A 61 -1.28 1.46 -8.47
CA THR A 61 -1.65 1.94 -9.80
C THR A 61 -1.39 0.87 -10.87
N LEU A 62 -0.22 0.23 -10.83
CA LEU A 62 0.12 -0.85 -11.76
C LEU A 62 -0.87 -2.02 -11.64
N LYS A 63 -1.25 -2.39 -10.41
CA LYS A 63 -2.26 -3.43 -10.18
C LYS A 63 -3.61 -3.07 -10.79
N ALA A 64 -4.03 -1.81 -10.68
CA ALA A 64 -5.28 -1.34 -11.30
C ALA A 64 -5.22 -1.51 -12.83
N HIS A 65 -4.14 -1.06 -13.46
CA HIS A 65 -3.96 -1.21 -14.91
C HIS A 65 -3.90 -2.67 -15.37
N ILE A 66 -3.28 -3.56 -14.59
CA ILE A 66 -3.28 -5.00 -14.88
C ILE A 66 -4.72 -5.55 -14.85
N ASN A 67 -5.53 -5.15 -13.86
CA ASN A 67 -6.92 -5.57 -13.80
C ASN A 67 -7.74 -5.07 -14.99
N ASP A 68 -7.52 -3.81 -15.40
CA ASP A 68 -8.18 -3.23 -16.58
C ASP A 68 -7.83 -4.02 -17.85
N LEU A 69 -6.55 -4.38 -18.03
CA LEU A 69 -6.10 -5.20 -19.16
C LEU A 69 -6.77 -6.58 -19.17
N TYR A 70 -6.87 -7.26 -18.03
CA TYR A 70 -7.57 -8.54 -17.95
C TYR A 70 -9.04 -8.41 -18.32
N SER A 71 -9.72 -7.35 -17.88
CA SER A 71 -11.12 -7.10 -18.26
C SER A 71 -11.27 -6.86 -19.76
N ILE A 72 -10.35 -6.14 -20.40
CA ILE A 72 -10.38 -5.89 -21.84
C ILE A 72 -10.16 -7.20 -22.62
N ILE A 73 -9.21 -8.03 -22.16
CA ILE A 73 -8.94 -9.33 -22.78
C ILE A 73 -10.20 -10.20 -22.71
N GLU A 74 -10.81 -10.33 -21.54
CA GLU A 74 -12.04 -11.11 -21.36
C GLU A 74 -13.19 -10.63 -22.26
N GLN A 75 -13.40 -9.31 -22.35
CA GLN A 75 -14.40 -8.73 -23.24
C GLN A 75 -14.11 -9.00 -24.72
N THR A 76 -12.83 -8.95 -25.11
CA THR A 76 -12.41 -9.21 -26.49
C THR A 76 -12.59 -10.68 -26.84
N GLU A 77 -12.21 -11.60 -25.95
CA GLU A 77 -12.42 -13.03 -26.13
C GLU A 77 -13.92 -13.36 -26.27
N LEU A 78 -14.77 -12.78 -25.42
CA LEU A 78 -16.22 -12.95 -25.51
C LEU A 78 -16.77 -12.40 -26.84
N ALA A 79 -16.31 -11.23 -27.28
CA ALA A 79 -16.75 -10.62 -28.53
C ALA A 79 -16.39 -11.49 -29.75
N LEU A 80 -15.19 -12.07 -29.76
CA LEU A 80 -14.77 -12.99 -30.83
C LEU A 80 -15.61 -14.27 -30.84
N ILE A 81 -15.90 -14.85 -29.67
CA ILE A 81 -16.77 -16.03 -29.57
C ILE A 81 -18.18 -15.73 -30.09
N LEU A 82 -18.72 -14.55 -29.78
CA LEU A 82 -20.05 -14.14 -30.26
C LEU A 82 -20.06 -13.95 -31.78
N ASP A 83 -19.03 -13.33 -32.35
CA ASP A 83 -18.89 -13.16 -33.81
C ASP A 83 -18.83 -14.51 -34.54
N ASP A 84 -18.08 -15.48 -33.99
CA ASP A 84 -18.03 -16.84 -34.53
C ASP A 84 -19.41 -17.53 -34.48
N VAL A 85 -20.18 -17.35 -33.40
CA VAL A 85 -21.53 -17.91 -33.27
C VAL A 85 -22.49 -17.28 -34.28
N ASP A 86 -22.46 -15.95 -34.44
CA ASP A 86 -23.31 -15.25 -35.39
C ASP A 86 -23.01 -15.71 -36.84
N GLN A 87 -21.74 -15.90 -37.20
CA GLN A 87 -21.36 -16.44 -38.51
C GLN A 87 -21.88 -17.87 -38.75
N ILE A 88 -21.91 -18.73 -37.73
CA ILE A 88 -22.48 -20.09 -37.86
C ILE A 88 -23.99 -20.03 -38.09
N ILE A 89 -24.69 -19.12 -37.42
CA ILE A 89 -26.14 -18.94 -37.56
C ILE A 89 -26.51 -18.39 -38.95
N GLU A 90 -25.67 -17.53 -39.52
CA GLU A 90 -25.91 -16.89 -40.82
C GLU A 90 -25.55 -17.77 -42.03
N GLN A 91 -24.85 -18.90 -41.84
CA GLN A 91 -24.60 -19.85 -42.93
C GLN A 91 -25.87 -20.67 -43.27
N PRO A 92 -26.41 -20.56 -44.49
CA PRO A 92 -27.59 -21.33 -44.89
C PRO A 92 -27.21 -22.81 -45.08
N THR A 93 -27.90 -23.71 -44.37
CA THR A 93 -27.93 -25.15 -44.66
C THR A 93 -28.48 -25.45 -46.04
#